data_AF-J1ECG8-F1
#
_entry.id   AF-J1ECG8-F1
#
_cell.length_a   1.000
_cell.length_b   1.000
_cell.length_c   1.000
_cell.angle_alpha   90.00
_cell.angle_beta   90.00
_cell.angle_gamma   90.00
#
_symmetry.space_group_name_H-M   'P 1'
#
loop_
_entity.id
_entity.type
_entity.pdbx_description
1 polymer ?
#
loop_
_entity_poly.entity_id
_entity_poly.type
_entity_poly.pdbx_seq_one_letter_code
_entity_poly.pdbx_strand_id
1 'polypeptide(L)'
;MKAAIALAALALACAPSANALGMDVPYERFATADAVDWVQVCGQWPVRKNEGVYRIVHGTQYAQSFLYLQWMQRDDHGTLQAVHTQGIRELNNDHAEIALTRIACHATRTGIRITARASSGHEEKLRSIAIDAGHRPGVYRYTAHPER
;
A
#
# COMPACT_ATOMS: atom_id res chain seq x y z
N MET A 1 24.81 43.45 51.25
CA MET A 1 23.50 42.93 50.82
C MET A 1 23.07 43.66 49.56
N LYS A 2 23.21 43.06 48.37
CA LYS A 2 22.59 43.51 47.11
C LYS A 2 22.80 42.45 46.01
N ALA A 3 21.67 42.03 45.45
CA ALA A 3 21.43 41.52 44.10
C ALA A 3 22.16 40.26 43.60
N ALA A 4 21.46 39.11 43.69
CA ALA A 4 21.56 38.05 42.69
C ALA A 4 20.16 37.88 42.07
N ILE A 5 19.94 38.45 40.89
CA ILE A 5 18.68 38.31 40.14
C ILE A 5 18.92 37.30 39.02
N ALA A 6 18.28 36.15 39.19
CA ALA A 6 17.68 35.23 38.22
C ALA A 6 18.37 35.08 36.85
N LEU A 7 19.07 33.95 36.68
CA LEU A 7 19.31 33.33 35.38
C LEU A 7 18.21 32.29 35.10
N ALA A 8 17.87 32.20 33.81
CA ALA A 8 17.25 31.06 33.14
C ALA A 8 15.75 30.80 33.38
N ALA A 9 14.92 31.41 32.54
CA ALA A 9 13.71 30.76 32.05
C ALA A 9 13.28 31.42 30.73
N LEU A 10 13.71 30.87 29.59
CA LEU A 10 12.93 30.92 28.34
C LEU A 10 13.60 30.03 27.28
N ALA A 11 13.38 28.72 27.38
CA ALA A 11 13.67 27.78 26.30
C ALA A 11 12.66 26.61 26.32
N LEU A 12 11.37 26.92 26.33
CA LEU A 12 10.30 25.95 26.09
C LEU A 12 9.26 26.56 25.15
N ALA A 13 9.56 26.56 23.85
CA ALA A 13 8.54 26.63 22.81
C ALA A 13 9.21 26.45 21.43
N CYS A 14 9.56 25.20 21.09
CA CYS A 14 9.69 24.72 19.71
C CYS A 14 10.05 23.23 19.74
N ALA A 15 9.22 22.42 20.38
CA ALA A 15 9.21 21.00 20.05
C ALA A 15 8.26 20.87 18.85
N PRO A 16 8.73 20.51 17.65
CA PRO A 16 7.81 20.13 16.58
C PRO A 16 7.00 18.94 17.09
N SER A 17 5.68 19.03 16.99
CA SER A 17 4.79 17.90 17.23
C SER A 17 5.27 16.74 16.35
N ALA A 18 5.91 15.74 16.97
CA ALA A 18 6.29 14.53 16.29
C ALA A 18 5.01 13.75 16.02
N ASN A 19 4.34 14.10 14.92
CA ASN A 19 3.30 13.27 14.35
C ASN A 19 3.99 11.95 14.00
N ALA A 20 3.58 10.86 14.63
CA ALA A 20 4.04 9.51 14.31
C ALA A 20 3.53 9.16 12.90
N LEU A 21 4.25 9.65 11.89
CA LEU A 21 4.10 9.28 10.50
C LEU A 21 4.57 7.83 10.42
N GLY A 22 3.64 6.87 10.39
CA GLY A 22 3.94 5.45 10.32
C GLY A 22 4.90 5.09 9.17
N MET A 23 5.43 3.87 9.19
CA MET A 23 6.35 3.39 8.17
C MET A 23 5.64 2.59 7.07
N ASP A 24 6.12 2.73 5.84
CA ASP A 24 5.69 1.86 4.74
C ASP A 24 6.24 0.44 4.94
N VAL A 25 5.35 -0.55 4.91
CA VAL A 25 5.69 -1.96 5.12
C VAL A 25 6.10 -2.59 3.79
N PRO A 26 7.35 -3.06 3.66
CA PRO A 26 7.86 -3.60 2.42
C PRO A 26 7.33 -5.04 2.18
N TYR A 27 7.35 -5.48 0.92
CA TYR A 27 6.78 -6.77 0.52
C TYR A 27 7.49 -7.97 1.18
N GLU A 28 8.76 -7.84 1.52
CA GLU A 28 9.58 -8.90 2.12
C GLU A 28 9.01 -9.41 3.45
N ARG A 29 8.23 -8.59 4.18
CA ARG A 29 7.49 -9.03 5.36
C ARG A 29 6.36 -10.02 5.05
N PHE A 30 5.87 -9.99 3.81
CA PHE A 30 4.82 -10.83 3.27
C PHE A 30 5.36 -11.83 2.22
N ALA A 31 6.68 -11.95 2.07
CA ALA A 31 7.27 -12.95 1.20
C ALA A 31 7.21 -14.36 1.81
N THR A 32 6.90 -14.47 3.11
CA THR A 32 6.58 -15.74 3.79
C THR A 32 5.08 -16.02 3.73
N ALA A 33 4.72 -17.29 3.53
CA ALA A 33 3.34 -17.70 3.24
C ALA A 33 2.36 -17.45 4.39
N ASP A 34 2.83 -17.29 5.62
CA ASP A 34 2.02 -17.12 6.83
C ASP A 34 1.39 -15.74 6.98
N ALA A 35 1.97 -14.70 6.35
CA ALA A 35 1.43 -13.34 6.37
C ALA A 35 0.54 -13.03 5.15
N VAL A 36 0.46 -13.94 4.16
CA VAL A 36 -0.34 -13.76 2.95
C VAL A 36 -1.68 -14.47 3.09
N ASP A 37 -2.77 -13.71 2.97
CA ASP A 37 -4.11 -14.28 2.99
C ASP A 37 -4.43 -14.96 1.67
N TRP A 38 -4.12 -14.30 0.55
CA TRP A 38 -4.36 -14.83 -0.79
C TRP A 38 -3.57 -14.08 -1.88
N VAL A 39 -3.53 -14.71 -3.06
CA VAL A 39 -2.89 -14.21 -4.27
C VAL A 39 -3.84 -14.36 -5.44
N GLN A 40 -3.98 -13.32 -6.27
CA GLN A 40 -4.87 -13.35 -7.44
C GLN A 40 -4.15 -12.83 -8.70
N VAL A 41 -4.31 -13.53 -9.82
CA VAL A 41 -3.96 -13.03 -11.15
C VAL A 41 -5.10 -12.16 -11.69
N CYS A 42 -4.76 -10.95 -12.15
CA CYS A 42 -5.73 -9.90 -12.48
C CYS A 42 -5.95 -9.67 -13.98
N GLY A 43 -5.04 -10.17 -14.81
CA GLY A 43 -5.06 -9.93 -16.26
C GLY A 43 -3.69 -10.08 -16.89
N GLN A 44 -3.65 -9.98 -18.21
CA GLN A 44 -2.40 -10.04 -18.97
C GLN A 44 -1.66 -8.70 -18.91
N TRP A 45 -0.34 -8.76 -18.72
CA TRP A 45 0.56 -7.62 -18.82
C TRP A 45 1.37 -7.76 -20.11
N PRO A 46 1.26 -6.80 -21.06
CA PRO A 46 2.00 -6.87 -22.31
C PRO A 46 3.50 -6.73 -22.06
N VAL A 47 4.23 -7.80 -22.35
CA VAL A 47 5.68 -7.86 -22.31
C VAL A 47 6.20 -8.18 -23.72
N ARG A 48 7.45 -7.77 -24.03
CA ARG A 48 8.04 -7.98 -25.36
C ARG A 48 8.30 -9.46 -25.69
N LYS A 49 8.58 -10.26 -24.67
CA LYS A 49 8.92 -11.69 -24.77
C LYS A 49 8.15 -12.44 -23.68
N ASN A 50 7.64 -13.62 -24.00
CA ASN A 50 6.88 -14.49 -23.11
C ASN A 50 5.52 -13.90 -22.69
N GLU A 51 4.81 -14.61 -21.82
CA GLU A 51 3.54 -14.16 -21.26
C GLU A 51 3.79 -13.39 -19.96
N GLY A 52 3.17 -12.20 -19.86
CA GLY A 52 3.16 -11.40 -18.64
C GLY A 52 1.77 -11.36 -18.02
N VAL A 53 1.71 -11.28 -16.70
CA VAL A 53 0.46 -11.10 -15.96
C VAL A 53 0.60 -10.07 -14.86
N TYR A 54 -0.51 -9.43 -14.51
CA TYR A 54 -0.65 -8.71 -13.26
C TYR A 54 -1.04 -9.68 -12.15
N ARG A 55 -0.36 -9.60 -11.02
CA ARG A 55 -0.70 -10.39 -9.81
C ARG A 55 -0.84 -9.45 -8.63
N ILE A 56 -1.86 -9.65 -7.83
CA ILE A 56 -2.02 -8.98 -6.54
C ILE A 56 -1.79 -9.97 -5.41
N VAL A 57 -1.14 -9.49 -4.36
CA VAL A 57 -0.92 -10.21 -3.10
C VAL A 57 -1.57 -9.40 -2.00
N HIS A 58 -2.45 -10.05 -1.23
CA HIS A 58 -3.11 -9.45 -0.09
C HIS A 58 -2.70 -10.20 1.17
N GLY A 59 -2.45 -9.44 2.23
CA GLY A 59 -2.19 -9.96 3.57
C GLY A 59 -2.86 -9.10 4.61
N THR A 60 -3.09 -9.66 5.78
CA THR A 60 -3.66 -8.96 6.91
C THR A 60 -2.72 -9.08 8.10
N GLN A 61 -2.37 -7.94 8.68
CA GLN A 61 -1.58 -7.88 9.92
C GLN A 61 -2.15 -6.80 10.83
N TYR A 62 -2.28 -7.10 12.12
CA TYR A 62 -2.85 -6.16 13.11
C TYR A 62 -4.22 -5.57 12.70
N ALA A 63 -5.09 -6.41 12.11
CA ALA A 63 -6.40 -6.02 11.58
C ALA A 63 -6.38 -4.98 10.43
N GLN A 64 -5.21 -4.69 9.86
CA GLN A 64 -5.03 -3.87 8.67
C GLN A 64 -4.73 -4.73 7.44
N SER A 65 -5.22 -4.29 6.28
CA SER A 65 -4.92 -4.90 4.98
C SER A 65 -3.69 -4.30 4.33
N PHE A 66 -2.82 -5.17 3.83
CA PHE A 66 -1.67 -4.83 2.99
C PHE A 66 -1.92 -5.37 1.60
N LEU A 67 -1.64 -4.55 0.58
CA LEU A 67 -1.85 -4.91 -0.82
C LEU A 67 -0.60 -4.61 -1.63
N TYR A 68 -0.17 -5.60 -2.41
CA TYR A 68 0.97 -5.48 -3.31
C TYR A 68 0.55 -5.83 -4.72
N LEU A 69 0.92 -4.99 -5.68
CA LEU A 69 0.73 -5.21 -7.10
C LEU A 69 2.05 -5.63 -7.73
N GLN A 70 2.02 -6.72 -8.50
CA GLN A 70 3.17 -7.28 -9.16
C GLN A 70 2.95 -7.35 -10.67
N TRP A 71 3.98 -6.90 -11.40
CA TRP A 71 4.12 -7.11 -12.83
C TRP A 71 4.98 -8.36 -13.01
N MET A 72 4.35 -9.44 -13.46
CA MET A 72 4.95 -10.76 -13.52
C MET A 72 5.29 -11.14 -14.96
N GLN A 73 6.46 -11.72 -15.20
CA GLN A 73 6.87 -12.22 -16.50
C GLN A 73 7.41 -13.64 -16.37
N ARG A 74 7.11 -14.51 -17.33
CA ARG A 74 7.76 -15.83 -17.39
C ARG A 74 9.21 -15.68 -17.86
N ASP A 75 10.14 -16.32 -17.16
CA ASP A 75 11.52 -16.46 -17.61
C ASP A 75 11.64 -17.50 -18.74
N ASP A 76 12.86 -17.73 -19.22
CA ASP A 76 13.15 -18.68 -20.31
C ASP A 76 12.94 -20.15 -19.89
N HIS A 77 12.77 -20.43 -18.60
CA HIS A 77 12.41 -21.73 -18.06
C HIS A 77 10.90 -21.88 -17.79
N GLY A 78 10.10 -20.87 -18.13
CA GLY A 78 8.65 -20.84 -17.94
C GLY A 78 8.20 -20.45 -16.54
N THR A 79 9.13 -20.12 -15.63
CA THR A 79 8.82 -19.73 -14.25
C THR A 79 8.33 -18.29 -14.22
N LEU A 80 7.20 -18.06 -13.55
CA LEU A 80 6.63 -16.72 -13.44
C LEU A 80 7.30 -15.94 -12.30
N GLN A 81 8.00 -14.86 -12.63
CA GLN A 81 8.76 -14.03 -11.70
C GLN A 81 8.25 -12.60 -11.66
N ALA A 82 8.32 -11.96 -10.48
CA ALA A 82 7.98 -10.56 -10.35
C ALA A 82 9.11 -9.71 -10.94
N VAL A 83 8.83 -9.02 -12.04
CA VAL A 83 9.75 -8.02 -12.61
C VAL A 83 9.71 -6.75 -11.77
N HIS A 84 8.55 -6.47 -11.15
CA HIS A 84 8.38 -5.37 -10.22
C HIS A 84 7.28 -5.69 -9.22
N THR A 85 7.49 -5.28 -7.96
CA THR A 85 6.50 -5.33 -6.89
C THR A 85 6.31 -3.92 -6.35
N GLN A 86 5.06 -3.47 -6.33
CA GLN A 86 4.67 -2.17 -5.80
C GLN A 86 3.75 -2.37 -4.60
N GLY A 87 4.15 -1.88 -3.43
CA GLY A 87 3.23 -1.71 -2.31
C GLY A 87 2.31 -0.52 -2.54
N ILE A 88 1.04 -0.64 -2.19
CA ILE A 88 0.10 0.49 -2.28
C ILE A 88 0.30 1.36 -1.05
N ARG A 89 1.01 2.48 -1.20
CA ARG A 89 1.45 3.33 -0.09
C ARG A 89 0.30 3.78 0.81
N GLU A 90 -0.85 4.09 0.22
CA GLU A 90 -2.05 4.53 0.94
C GLU A 90 -2.63 3.44 1.87
N LEU A 91 -2.26 2.18 1.69
CA LEU A 91 -2.70 1.02 2.48
C LEU A 91 -1.58 0.42 3.32
N ASN A 92 -0.37 0.40 2.77
CA ASN A 92 0.76 -0.35 3.33
C ASN A 92 1.56 0.47 4.34
N ASN A 93 1.07 1.63 4.78
CA ASN A 93 1.61 2.33 5.93
C ASN A 93 1.11 1.64 7.21
N ASP A 94 1.99 1.28 8.15
CA ASP A 94 1.61 0.57 9.38
C ASP A 94 0.70 1.36 10.34
N HIS A 95 0.45 2.63 10.03
CA HIS A 95 -0.50 3.49 10.72
C HIS A 95 -1.76 3.79 9.89
N ALA A 96 -1.95 3.14 8.73
CA ALA A 96 -3.10 3.40 7.87
C ALA A 96 -4.42 2.95 8.52
N GLU A 97 -4.40 1.88 9.31
CA GLU A 97 -5.57 1.26 9.97
C GLU A 97 -6.75 1.00 9.00
N ILE A 98 -6.45 0.66 7.75
CA ILE A 98 -7.45 0.37 6.71
C ILE A 98 -7.62 -1.14 6.54
N ALA A 99 -8.84 -1.63 6.77
CA ALA A 99 -9.26 -2.97 6.42
C ALA A 99 -9.99 -2.98 5.07
N LEU A 100 -9.63 -3.90 4.18
CA LEU A 100 -10.26 -4.06 2.88
C LEU A 100 -11.15 -5.31 2.83
N THR A 101 -12.31 -5.18 2.21
CA THR A 101 -13.22 -6.31 1.96
C THR A 101 -13.80 -6.23 0.54
N ARG A 102 -14.34 -7.34 0.04
CA ARG A 102 -14.90 -7.44 -1.32
C ARG A 102 -13.92 -6.92 -2.39
N ILE A 103 -12.66 -7.31 -2.24
CA ILE A 103 -11.61 -6.95 -3.17
C ILE A 103 -11.88 -7.66 -4.49
N ALA A 104 -11.89 -6.91 -5.58
CA ALA A 104 -12.06 -7.41 -6.93
C ALA A 104 -10.98 -6.82 -7.83
N CYS A 105 -10.51 -7.60 -8.79
CA CYS A 105 -9.48 -7.20 -9.72
C CYS A 105 -9.89 -7.57 -11.14
N HIS A 106 -9.89 -6.58 -12.03
CA HIS A 106 -10.34 -6.74 -13.40
C HIS A 106 -9.33 -6.19 -14.38
N ALA A 107 -9.10 -6.91 -15.47
CA ALA A 107 -8.38 -6.40 -16.63
C ALA A 107 -9.16 -5.24 -17.27
N THR A 108 -8.42 -4.25 -17.75
CA THR A 108 -8.92 -3.13 -18.54
C THR A 108 -8.16 -3.08 -19.86
N ARG A 109 -8.56 -2.20 -20.77
CA ARG A 109 -7.85 -2.01 -22.05
C ARG A 109 -6.40 -1.52 -21.87
N THR A 110 -6.10 -0.83 -20.77
CA THR A 110 -4.82 -0.16 -20.53
C THR A 110 -4.06 -0.71 -19.33
N GLY A 111 -4.55 -1.80 -18.72
CA GLY A 111 -3.94 -2.42 -17.55
C GLY A 111 -4.96 -3.16 -16.69
N ILE A 112 -5.02 -2.83 -15.40
CA ILE A 112 -5.98 -3.42 -14.45
C ILE A 112 -6.63 -2.36 -13.57
N ARG A 113 -7.79 -2.70 -13.01
CA ARG A 113 -8.45 -1.94 -11.95
C ARG A 113 -8.75 -2.86 -10.78
N ILE A 114 -8.29 -2.49 -9.60
CA ILE A 114 -8.62 -3.12 -8.32
C ILE A 114 -9.67 -2.25 -7.64
N THR A 115 -10.73 -2.85 -7.13
CA THR A 115 -11.75 -2.17 -6.32
C THR A 115 -11.95 -2.91 -5.01
N ALA A 116 -12.26 -2.17 -3.95
CA ALA A 116 -12.56 -2.77 -2.66
C ALA A 116 -13.50 -1.88 -1.84
N ARG A 117 -14.21 -2.49 -0.89
CA ARG A 117 -14.76 -1.77 0.25
C ARG A 117 -13.65 -1.55 1.27
N ALA A 118 -13.65 -0.39 1.90
CA ALA A 118 -12.69 -0.03 2.92
C ALA A 118 -13.44 0.24 4.23
N SER A 119 -12.73 0.05 5.34
CA SER A 119 -13.09 0.52 6.67
C SER A 119 -11.81 1.07 7.28
N SER A 120 -11.89 2.23 7.94
CA SER A 120 -10.75 2.93 8.52
C SER A 120 -11.00 3.18 10.01
N GLY A 121 -9.98 3.00 10.84
CA GLY A 121 -9.99 3.40 12.25
C GLY A 121 -9.93 4.93 12.47
N HIS A 122 -9.55 5.68 11.43
CA HIS A 122 -9.37 7.14 11.48
C HIS A 122 -10.70 7.92 11.37
N GLU A 123 -10.65 9.21 11.72
CA GLU A 123 -11.81 10.13 11.62
C GLU A 123 -12.39 10.18 10.20
N GLU A 124 -11.53 10.10 9.18
CA GLU A 124 -11.93 9.94 7.78
C GLU A 124 -12.31 8.47 7.49
N LYS A 125 -13.59 8.16 7.67
CA LYS A 125 -14.11 6.84 7.32
C LYS A 125 -14.16 6.66 5.81
N LEU A 126 -13.46 5.64 5.32
CA LEU A 126 -13.47 5.24 3.92
C LEU A 126 -14.62 4.29 3.64
N ARG A 127 -15.32 4.47 2.51
CA ARG A 127 -16.37 3.56 2.04
C ARG A 127 -15.85 2.55 1.01
N SER A 128 -14.99 3.03 0.11
CA SER A 128 -14.45 2.21 -0.99
C SER A 128 -13.21 2.85 -1.60
N ILE A 129 -12.38 2.02 -2.22
CA ILE A 129 -11.18 2.44 -2.94
C ILE A 129 -11.18 1.89 -4.37
N ALA A 130 -10.41 2.54 -5.24
CA ALA A 130 -10.02 2.02 -6.54
C ALA A 130 -8.53 2.27 -6.79
N ILE A 131 -7.86 1.27 -7.36
CA ILE A 131 -6.46 1.36 -7.80
C ILE A 131 -6.43 1.01 -9.28
N ASP A 132 -6.05 1.98 -10.10
CA ASP A 132 -5.83 1.77 -11.53
C ASP A 132 -4.33 1.69 -11.80
N ALA A 133 -3.87 0.61 -12.44
CA ALA A 133 -2.46 0.43 -12.78
C ALA A 133 -2.30 0.08 -14.26
N GLY A 134 -1.29 0.70 -14.88
CA GLY A 134 -1.03 0.58 -16.31
C GLY A 134 0.04 -0.45 -16.67
N HIS A 135 0.44 -0.46 -17.94
CA HIS A 135 1.51 -1.34 -18.45
C HIS A 135 2.92 -0.94 -17.98
N ARG A 136 3.12 0.31 -17.54
CA ARG A 136 4.39 0.77 -16.98
C ARG A 136 4.51 0.32 -15.52
N PRO A 137 5.51 -0.52 -15.17
CA PRO A 137 5.68 -0.98 -13.80
C PRO A 137 5.88 0.15 -12.79
N GLY A 138 5.37 -0.07 -11.58
CA GLY A 138 5.49 0.83 -10.43
C GLY A 138 4.56 2.04 -10.44
N VAL A 139 3.69 2.16 -11.45
CA VAL A 139 2.81 3.34 -11.56
C VAL A 139 1.36 2.94 -11.46
N TYR A 140 0.71 3.55 -10.47
CA TYR A 140 -0.70 3.37 -10.19
C TYR A 140 -1.34 4.72 -9.84
N ARG A 141 -2.66 4.75 -9.91
CA ARG A 141 -3.50 5.83 -9.41
C ARG A 141 -4.41 5.27 -8.34
N TYR A 142 -4.36 5.87 -7.15
CA TYR A 142 -5.28 5.58 -6.06
C TYR A 142 -6.42 6.58 -6.04
N THR A 143 -7.65 6.09 -5.83
CA THR A 143 -8.83 6.91 -5.61
C THR A 143 -9.58 6.36 -4.40
N ALA A 144 -9.80 7.21 -3.40
CA ALA A 144 -10.63 6.88 -2.25
C ALA A 144 -11.99 7.59 -2.34
N HIS A 145 -13.02 6.93 -1.81
CA HIS A 145 -14.34 7.52 -1.63
C HIS A 145 -14.71 7.43 -0.14
N PRO A 146 -14.85 8.58 0.55
CA PRO A 146 -15.24 8.57 1.96
C PRO A 146 -16.69 8.13 2.15
N GLU A 147 -17.03 7.78 3.39
CA GLU A 147 -18.42 7.71 3.84
C GLU A 147 -19.06 9.12 3.74
N ARG A 148 -20.38 9.15 3.53
CA ARG A 148 -21.15 10.40 3.47
C ARG A 148 -21.71 10.74 4.84
#